data_AF-A0A2W2DWL9-F1
#
_entry.id   AF-A0A2W2DWL9-F1
#
_cell.length_a   1.000
_cell.length_b   1.000
_cell.length_c   1.000
_cell.angle_alpha   90.00
_cell.angle_beta   90.00
_cell.angle_gamma   90.00
#
_symmetry.space_group_name_H-M   'P 1'
#
loop_
_entity.id
_entity.type
_entity.pdbx_description
1 polymer ?
#
loop_
_entity_poly.entity_id
_entity_poly.type
_entity_poly.pdbx_seq_one_letter_code
_entity_poly.pdbx_strand_id
1 'polypeptide(L)'
;MIALAVFRLAAYVRSHRVYQALLLALAMLAIVYGSRAPKGVETAVLADGAVLIVPILAWAARSLLDTEPDRQRELSAIQAGGRGREVAAGLLAAFAACAVLSALALAWALLLGVSASPPPAALGAAALLYVLAALTGTALGALTSRAVLPSPAVSIMALLLGFMAMLLISASSLYWLTVPLITWMKAADAGDLLTRLPELAAISLAWCTAGLAAYVHLRRRT
;
A
#
# COMPACT_ATOMS: atom_id res chain seq x y z
N MET A 1 2.95 -15.10 -16.60
CA MET A 1 2.83 -14.30 -15.36
C MET A 1 2.96 -12.82 -15.65
N ILE A 2 4.14 -12.33 -16.07
CA ILE A 2 4.38 -10.91 -16.35
C ILE A 2 3.42 -10.36 -17.41
N ALA A 3 3.21 -11.08 -18.52
CA ALA A 3 2.26 -10.67 -19.56
C ALA A 3 0.83 -10.44 -19.03
N LEU A 4 0.35 -11.31 -18.13
CA LEU A 4 -0.97 -11.17 -17.51
C LEU A 4 -1.02 -9.99 -16.52
N ALA A 5 0.06 -9.75 -15.77
CA ALA A 5 0.17 -8.59 -14.89
C ALA A 5 0.15 -7.27 -15.69
N VAL A 6 0.90 -7.21 -16.80
CA VAL A 6 0.93 -6.06 -17.72
C VAL A 6 -0.45 -5.85 -18.35
N PHE A 7 -1.13 -6.92 -18.78
CA PHE A 7 -2.49 -6.85 -19.29
C PHE A 7 -3.46 -6.23 -18.27
N ARG A 8 -3.39 -6.66 -17.00
CA ARG A 8 -4.22 -6.13 -15.91
C ARG A 8 -3.92 -4.66 -15.59
N LEU A 9 -2.65 -4.27 -15.58
CA LEU A 9 -2.25 -2.87 -15.45
C LEU A 9 -2.79 -2.02 -16.60
N ALA A 10 -2.67 -2.49 -17.84
CA ALA A 10 -3.19 -1.79 -19.00
C ALA A 10 -4.72 -1.66 -18.95
N ALA A 11 -5.43 -2.71 -18.53
CA ALA A 11 -6.88 -2.66 -18.31
C ALA A 11 -7.25 -1.65 -17.21
N TYR A 12 -6.50 -1.63 -16.11
CA TYR A 12 -6.71 -0.69 -15.02
C TYR A 12 -6.55 0.77 -15.47
N VAL A 13 -5.50 1.07 -16.24
CA VAL A 13 -5.28 2.40 -16.81
C VAL A 13 -6.39 2.79 -17.78
N ARG A 14 -6.73 1.90 -18.74
CA ARG A 14 -7.80 2.16 -19.73
C ARG A 14 -9.19 2.27 -19.12
N SER A 15 -9.42 1.68 -17.95
CA SER A 15 -10.67 1.82 -17.20
C SER A 15 -10.83 3.18 -16.52
N HIS A 16 -9.80 4.04 -16.57
CA HIS A 16 -9.72 5.33 -15.89
C HIS A 16 -9.80 5.26 -14.35
N ARG A 17 -9.92 4.07 -13.77
CA ARG A 17 -9.93 3.88 -12.31
C ARG A 17 -8.61 4.25 -11.64
N VAL A 18 -7.50 4.21 -12.40
CA VAL A 18 -6.19 4.70 -11.94
C VAL A 18 -6.23 6.18 -11.57
N TYR A 19 -7.00 7.00 -12.29
CA TYR A 19 -7.07 8.43 -12.04
C TYR A 19 -7.74 8.76 -10.70
N GLN A 20 -8.65 7.91 -10.22
CA GLN A 20 -9.26 8.09 -8.89
C GLN A 20 -8.21 8.02 -7.78
N ALA A 21 -7.36 6.99 -7.80
CA ALA A 21 -6.29 6.82 -6.84
C ALA A 21 -5.20 7.89 -7.01
N LEU A 22 -4.84 8.21 -8.26
CA LEU A 22 -3.84 9.25 -8.55
C LEU A 22 -4.29 10.63 -8.07
N LEU A 23 -5.52 11.05 -8.38
CA LEU A 23 -6.04 12.35 -7.96
C LEU A 23 -6.14 12.45 -6.45
N LEU A 24 -6.57 11.38 -5.78
CA LEU A 24 -6.61 11.32 -4.32
C LEU A 24 -5.21 11.40 -3.71
N ALA A 25 -4.23 10.70 -4.29
CA ALA A 25 -2.83 10.77 -3.87
C ALA A 25 -2.28 12.20 -4.03
N LEU A 26 -2.49 12.84 -5.19
CA LEU A 26 -2.04 14.21 -5.44
C LEU A 26 -2.71 15.20 -4.50
N ALA A 27 -4.01 15.07 -4.24
CA ALA A 27 -4.72 15.93 -3.29
C ALA A 27 -4.17 15.76 -1.87
N MET A 28 -3.95 14.52 -1.43
CA MET A 28 -3.35 14.24 -0.12
C MET A 28 -1.93 14.82 -0.03
N LEU A 29 -1.09 14.62 -1.05
CA LEU A 29 0.28 15.15 -1.08
C LEU A 29 0.30 16.69 -1.08
N ALA A 30 -0.62 17.33 -1.79
CA ALA A 30 -0.75 18.79 -1.78
C ALA A 30 -1.17 19.33 -0.41
N ILE A 31 -2.00 18.58 0.33
CA ILE A 31 -2.42 18.95 1.70
C ILE A 31 -1.27 18.73 2.68
N VAL A 32 -0.64 17.55 2.66
CA VAL A 32 0.43 17.17 3.60
C VAL A 32 1.69 18.00 3.39
N TYR A 33 2.06 18.25 2.14
CA TYR A 33 3.26 18.99 1.76
C TYR A 33 2.94 20.39 1.22
N GLY A 34 1.81 20.97 1.65
CA GLY A 34 1.40 22.32 1.24
C GLY A 34 2.39 23.41 1.68
N SER A 35 3.16 23.13 2.73
CA SER A 35 4.35 23.88 3.11
C SER A 35 5.54 22.92 3.23
N ARG A 36 6.74 23.42 2.94
CA ARG A 36 7.97 22.64 3.10
C ARG A 36 8.26 22.45 4.58
N ALA A 37 8.53 21.20 4.96
CA ALA A 37 9.01 20.85 6.28
C ALA A 37 10.30 21.63 6.61
N PRO A 38 10.42 22.25 7.79
CA PRO A 38 11.64 22.89 8.25
C PRO A 38 12.83 21.93 8.32
N LYS A 39 14.04 22.49 8.45
CA LYS A 39 15.25 21.69 8.64
C LYS A 39 15.19 20.92 9.96
N GLY A 40 15.58 19.65 9.94
CA GLY A 40 15.67 18.79 11.12
C GLY A 40 14.44 17.94 11.41
N VAL A 41 13.35 18.09 10.66
CA VAL A 41 12.12 17.28 10.80
C VAL A 41 11.81 16.45 9.54
N GLU A 42 12.75 16.35 8.60
CA GLU A 42 12.55 15.70 7.31
C GLU A 42 12.15 14.22 7.47
N THR A 43 12.81 13.50 8.38
CA THR A 43 12.54 12.07 8.64
C THR A 43 11.11 11.85 9.14
N ALA A 44 10.63 12.71 10.05
CA ALA A 44 9.28 12.66 10.59
C ALA A 44 8.23 12.85 9.48
N VAL A 45 8.33 13.94 8.71
CA VAL A 45 7.35 14.24 7.65
C VAL A 45 7.39 13.21 6.52
N LEU A 46 8.54 12.58 6.25
CA LEU A 46 8.63 11.46 5.30
C LEU A 46 7.94 10.19 5.84
N ALA A 47 8.05 9.90 7.14
CA ALA A 47 7.34 8.79 7.77
C ALA A 47 5.82 9.04 7.77
N ASP A 48 5.37 10.26 8.07
CA ASP A 48 3.97 10.66 8.01
C ASP A 48 3.39 10.46 6.61
N GLY A 49 4.11 10.91 5.58
CA GLY A 49 3.72 10.70 4.19
C GLY A 49 3.59 9.22 3.81
N ALA A 50 4.51 8.37 4.28
CA ALA A 50 4.45 6.93 4.07
C ALA A 50 3.24 6.27 4.75
N VAL A 51 2.82 6.75 5.92
CA VAL A 51 1.62 6.28 6.62
C VAL A 51 0.35 6.74 5.93
N LEU A 52 0.27 8.03 5.60
CA LEU A 52 -0.95 8.66 5.07
C LEU A 52 -1.31 8.18 3.66
N ILE A 53 -0.33 7.74 2.86
CA ILE A 53 -0.59 7.21 1.51
C ILE A 53 -1.22 5.80 1.54
N VAL A 54 -1.05 5.02 2.62
CA VAL A 54 -1.52 3.61 2.73
C VAL A 54 -2.99 3.39 2.31
N PRO A 55 -4.00 4.15 2.79
CA PRO A 55 -5.39 3.92 2.40
C PRO A 55 -5.64 4.16 0.91
N ILE A 56 -4.88 5.07 0.29
CA ILE A 56 -4.94 5.35 -1.14
C ILE A 56 -4.32 4.20 -1.93
N LEU A 57 -3.18 3.66 -1.46
CA LEU A 57 -2.57 2.46 -2.04
C LEU A 57 -3.50 1.24 -1.90
N ALA A 58 -4.17 1.08 -0.76
CA ALA A 58 -5.16 0.03 -0.55
C ALA A 58 -6.34 0.14 -1.52
N TRP A 59 -6.85 1.36 -1.71
CA TRP A 59 -7.88 1.63 -2.71
C TRP A 59 -7.43 1.29 -4.13
N ALA A 60 -6.20 1.68 -4.50
CA ALA A 60 -5.62 1.39 -5.81
C ALA A 60 -5.50 -0.12 -6.07
N ALA A 61 -4.91 -0.86 -5.13
CA ALA A 61 -4.78 -2.31 -5.20
C ALA A 61 -6.15 -3.00 -5.36
N ARG A 62 -7.10 -2.63 -4.51
CA ARG A 62 -8.48 -3.13 -4.57
C ARG A 62 -9.12 -2.86 -5.94
N SER A 63 -9.06 -1.60 -6.40
CA SER A 63 -9.68 -1.17 -7.65
C SER A 63 -9.07 -1.88 -8.88
N LEU A 64 -7.75 -2.10 -8.86
CA LEU A 64 -7.05 -2.87 -9.89
C LEU A 64 -7.50 -4.32 -9.89
N LEU A 65 -7.50 -4.99 -8.73
CA LEU A 65 -7.97 -6.37 -8.61
C LEU A 65 -9.44 -6.52 -9.03
N ASP A 66 -10.24 -5.47 -8.82
CA ASP A 66 -11.65 -5.39 -9.20
C ASP A 66 -11.90 -4.87 -10.61
N THR A 67 -10.87 -4.68 -11.43
CA THR A 67 -11.03 -4.23 -12.82
C THR A 67 -11.60 -5.33 -13.71
N GLU A 68 -11.10 -6.56 -13.59
CA GLU A 68 -11.51 -7.67 -14.43
C GLU A 68 -12.85 -8.28 -13.94
N PRO A 69 -13.86 -8.46 -14.82
CA PRO A 69 -15.09 -9.20 -14.52
C PRO A 69 -14.84 -10.68 -14.20
N ASP A 70 -15.72 -11.30 -13.41
CA ASP A 70 -15.48 -12.65 -12.86
C ASP A 70 -15.32 -13.74 -13.94
N ARG A 71 -16.13 -13.72 -15.01
CA ARG A 71 -15.97 -14.66 -16.14
C ARG A 71 -14.65 -14.48 -16.88
N GLN A 72 -14.16 -13.24 -17.02
CA GLN A 72 -12.86 -13.00 -17.65
C GLN A 72 -11.72 -13.52 -16.77
N ARG A 73 -11.84 -13.41 -15.45
CA ARG A 73 -10.85 -13.98 -14.51
C ARG A 73 -10.75 -15.51 -14.64
N GLU A 74 -11.86 -16.20 -14.83
CA GLU A 74 -11.86 -17.66 -15.05
C GLU A 74 -11.14 -18.04 -16.35
N LEU A 75 -11.41 -17.33 -17.44
CA LEU A 75 -10.71 -17.52 -18.71
C LEU A 75 -9.21 -17.22 -18.57
N SER A 76 -8.85 -16.14 -17.88
CA SER A 76 -7.46 -15.79 -17.57
C SER A 76 -6.76 -16.86 -16.73
N ALA A 77 -7.47 -17.51 -15.79
CA ALA A 77 -6.93 -18.61 -15.01
C ALA A 77 -6.67 -19.86 -15.86
N ILE A 78 -7.58 -20.20 -16.78
CA ILE A 78 -7.38 -21.31 -17.73
C ILE A 78 -6.19 -21.01 -18.65
N GLN A 79 -6.15 -19.81 -19.25
CA GLN A 79 -5.10 -19.41 -20.19
C GLN A 79 -3.72 -19.32 -19.54
N ALA A 80 -3.65 -18.89 -18.27
CA ALA A 80 -2.40 -18.80 -17.53
C ALA A 80 -1.86 -20.17 -17.07
N GLY A 81 -2.65 -21.24 -17.19
CA GLY A 81 -2.30 -22.57 -16.70
C GLY A 81 -2.54 -22.75 -15.19
N GLY A 82 -3.57 -22.09 -14.64
CA GLY A 82 -4.08 -22.34 -13.30
C GLY A 82 -4.37 -21.08 -12.47
N ARG A 83 -5.22 -21.25 -11.46
CA ARG A 83 -5.70 -20.18 -10.56
C ARG A 83 -4.58 -19.56 -9.72
N GLY A 84 -3.57 -20.33 -9.32
CA GLY A 84 -2.40 -19.81 -8.60
C GLY A 84 -1.60 -18.78 -9.41
N ARG A 85 -1.44 -19.03 -10.71
CA ARG A 85 -0.78 -18.11 -11.64
C ARG A 85 -1.61 -16.86 -11.92
N GLU A 86 -2.93 -16.99 -12.01
CA GLU A 86 -3.80 -15.82 -12.14
C GLU A 86 -3.73 -14.92 -10.89
N VAL A 87 -3.81 -15.49 -9.69
CA VAL A 87 -3.72 -14.75 -8.42
C VAL A 87 -2.38 -14.05 -8.28
N ALA A 88 -1.26 -14.75 -8.52
CA ALA A 88 0.06 -14.13 -8.41
C ALA A 88 0.29 -13.03 -9.46
N ALA A 89 -0.27 -13.14 -10.66
CA ALA A 89 -0.22 -12.06 -11.65
C ALA A 89 -1.04 -10.84 -11.22
N GLY A 90 -2.22 -11.07 -10.60
CA GLY A 90 -3.03 -10.00 -10.01
C GLY A 90 -2.31 -9.26 -8.88
N LEU A 91 -1.73 -10.00 -7.93
CA LEU A 91 -0.96 -9.42 -6.82
C LEU A 91 0.28 -8.67 -7.31
N LEU A 92 0.99 -9.20 -8.31
CA LEU A 92 2.13 -8.51 -8.93
C LEU A 92 1.70 -7.19 -9.58
N ALA A 93 0.59 -7.19 -10.31
CA ALA A 93 0.03 -5.98 -10.92
C ALA A 93 -0.41 -4.96 -9.86
N ALA A 94 -1.11 -5.41 -8.82
CA ALA A 94 -1.55 -4.55 -7.71
C ALA A 94 -0.37 -3.92 -6.96
N PHE A 95 0.65 -4.72 -6.64
CA PHE A 95 1.87 -4.23 -6.01
C PHE A 95 2.62 -3.25 -6.92
N ALA A 96 2.76 -3.54 -8.21
CA ALA A 96 3.40 -2.62 -9.15
C ALA A 96 2.69 -1.25 -9.21
N ALA A 97 1.35 -1.24 -9.27
CA ALA A 97 0.59 0.01 -9.22
C ALA A 97 0.79 0.77 -7.90
N CYS A 98 0.77 0.07 -6.76
CA CYS A 98 1.04 0.68 -5.45
C CYS A 98 2.46 1.21 -5.33
N ALA A 99 3.45 0.46 -5.84
CA ALA A 99 4.85 0.86 -5.82
C ALA A 99 5.08 2.14 -6.65
N VAL A 100 4.44 2.27 -7.81
CA VAL A 100 4.50 3.50 -8.61
C VAL A 100 3.88 4.68 -7.86
N LEU A 101 2.68 4.53 -7.31
CA LEU A 101 2.04 5.62 -6.53
C LEU A 101 2.85 5.99 -5.28
N SER A 102 3.43 5.00 -4.61
CA SER A 102 4.28 5.19 -3.44
C SER A 102 5.59 5.89 -3.80
N ALA A 103 6.23 5.51 -4.91
CA ALA A 103 7.42 6.18 -5.44
C ALA A 103 7.14 7.62 -5.85
N LEU A 104 5.98 7.89 -6.47
CA LEU A 104 5.54 9.26 -6.77
C LEU A 104 5.33 10.07 -5.50
N ALA A 105 4.74 9.48 -4.46
CA ALA A 105 4.54 10.12 -3.17
C ALA A 105 5.87 10.47 -2.48
N LEU A 106 6.84 9.55 -2.47
CA LEU A 106 8.18 9.80 -1.95
C LEU A 106 8.91 10.87 -2.78
N ALA A 107 8.85 10.79 -4.11
CA ALA A 107 9.46 11.79 -4.99
C ALA A 107 8.87 13.19 -4.75
N TRP A 108 7.54 13.29 -4.60
CA TRP A 108 6.87 14.54 -4.25
C TRP A 108 7.36 15.08 -2.91
N ALA A 109 7.40 14.23 -1.89
CA ALA A 109 7.87 14.61 -0.56
C ALA A 109 9.32 15.14 -0.57
N LEU A 110 10.21 14.46 -1.30
CA LEU A 110 11.62 14.86 -1.40
C LEU A 110 11.85 16.13 -2.22
N LEU A 111 11.10 16.31 -3.32
CA LEU A 111 11.29 17.44 -4.22
C LEU A 111 10.55 18.71 -3.76
N LEU A 112 9.38 18.53 -3.15
CA LEU A 112 8.45 19.62 -2.85
C LEU A 112 8.12 19.74 -1.37
N GLY A 113 8.32 18.68 -0.59
CA GLY A 113 7.84 18.58 0.79
C GLY A 113 8.87 18.88 1.88
N VAL A 114 10.18 18.83 1.59
CA VAL A 114 11.24 19.08 2.59
C VAL A 114 12.14 20.25 2.19
N SER A 115 12.63 21.00 3.19
CA SER A 115 13.51 22.17 2.95
C SER A 115 14.99 21.81 2.82
N ALA A 116 15.38 20.60 3.20
CA ALA A 116 16.73 20.07 3.02
C ALA A 116 16.68 18.58 2.69
N SER A 117 17.76 18.08 2.10
CA SER A 117 17.89 16.66 1.83
C SER A 117 18.11 15.90 3.15
N PRO A 118 17.34 14.84 3.42
CA PRO A 118 17.56 14.02 4.61
C PRO A 118 18.92 13.32 4.52
N PRO A 119 19.54 12.97 5.67
CA PRO A 119 20.75 12.14 5.70
C PRO A 119 20.55 10.83 4.92
N PRO A 120 21.59 10.26 4.27
CA PRO A 120 21.44 9.06 3.44
C PRO A 120 20.78 7.86 4.14
N ALA A 121 21.10 7.64 5.42
CA ALA A 121 20.47 6.58 6.22
C ALA A 121 18.97 6.82 6.42
N ALA A 122 18.56 8.07 6.70
CA ALA A 122 17.16 8.45 6.85
C ALA A 122 16.41 8.35 5.51
N LEU A 123 17.07 8.68 4.39
CA LEU A 123 16.51 8.49 3.06
C LEU A 123 16.26 6.99 2.76
N GLY A 124 17.22 6.12 3.09
CA GLY A 124 17.07 4.68 2.95
C GLY A 124 15.93 4.13 3.81
N ALA A 125 15.80 4.62 5.05
CA ALA A 125 14.69 4.26 5.94
C ALA A 125 13.34 4.73 5.39
N ALA A 126 13.24 5.97 4.93
CA ALA A 126 12.03 6.49 4.29
C ALA A 126 11.66 5.67 3.06
N ALA A 127 12.61 5.40 2.16
CA ALA A 127 12.38 4.56 0.98
C ALA A 127 11.82 3.18 1.36
N LEU A 128 12.37 2.55 2.41
CA LEU A 128 11.84 1.30 2.93
C LEU A 128 10.42 1.44 3.48
N LEU A 129 10.10 2.51 4.24
CA LEU A 129 8.75 2.77 4.73
C LEU A 129 7.74 2.92 3.58
N TYR A 130 8.10 3.59 2.48
CA TYR A 130 7.24 3.70 1.29
C TYR A 130 7.05 2.35 0.57
N VAL A 131 8.07 1.48 0.56
CA VAL A 131 7.94 0.09 0.06
C VAL A 131 7.00 -0.72 0.95
N LEU A 132 7.15 -0.61 2.28
CA LEU A 132 6.27 -1.25 3.25
C LEU A 132 4.84 -0.71 3.15
N ALA A 133 4.65 0.59 2.90
CA ALA A 133 3.35 1.19 2.65
C ALA A 133 2.69 0.61 1.39
N ALA A 134 3.45 0.42 0.31
CA ALA A 134 2.96 -0.24 -0.91
C ALA A 134 2.56 -1.70 -0.67
N LEU A 135 3.35 -2.47 0.10
CA LEU A 135 3.00 -3.83 0.50
C LEU A 135 1.74 -3.86 1.38
N THR A 136 1.66 -2.95 2.35
CA THR A 136 0.52 -2.82 3.29
C THR A 136 -0.76 -2.50 2.53
N GLY A 137 -0.71 -1.50 1.65
CA GLY A 137 -1.82 -1.15 0.76
C GLY A 137 -2.22 -2.33 -0.13
N THR A 138 -1.25 -3.04 -0.72
CA THR A 138 -1.54 -4.21 -1.55
C THR A 138 -2.25 -5.31 -0.75
N ALA A 139 -1.77 -5.64 0.45
CA ALA A 139 -2.36 -6.67 1.30
C ALA A 139 -3.78 -6.28 1.76
N LEU A 140 -3.96 -5.06 2.26
CA LEU A 140 -5.26 -4.56 2.72
C LEU A 140 -6.26 -4.47 1.54
N GLY A 141 -5.83 -3.96 0.39
CA GLY A 141 -6.65 -3.88 -0.81
C GLY A 141 -7.04 -5.25 -1.38
N ALA A 142 -6.14 -6.25 -1.28
CA ALA A 142 -6.43 -7.61 -1.70
C ALA A 142 -7.46 -8.28 -0.78
N LEU A 143 -7.27 -8.20 0.54
CA LEU A 143 -8.18 -8.75 1.55
C LEU A 143 -9.58 -8.12 1.49
N THR A 144 -9.68 -6.89 1.00
CA THR A 144 -10.94 -6.17 0.87
C THR A 144 -11.49 -6.17 -0.54
N SER A 145 -10.84 -6.81 -1.51
CA SER A 145 -11.31 -6.90 -2.89
C SER A 145 -12.61 -7.69 -3.03
N ARG A 146 -13.33 -7.49 -4.14
CA ARG A 146 -14.58 -8.20 -4.44
C ARG A 146 -14.45 -9.72 -4.43
N ALA A 147 -13.26 -10.24 -4.71
CA ALA A 147 -12.99 -11.67 -4.68
C ALA A 147 -13.04 -12.27 -3.26
N VAL A 148 -12.92 -11.44 -2.22
CA VAL A 148 -13.07 -11.83 -0.81
C VAL A 148 -14.40 -11.29 -0.24
N LEU A 149 -14.75 -10.04 -0.57
CA LEU A 149 -15.94 -9.35 -0.10
C LEU A 149 -16.81 -8.94 -1.31
N PRO A 150 -17.75 -9.79 -1.78
CA PRO A 150 -18.49 -9.57 -3.02
C PRO A 150 -19.31 -8.27 -3.05
N SER A 151 -19.85 -7.85 -1.90
CA SER A 151 -20.63 -6.61 -1.78
C SER A 151 -19.73 -5.38 -1.83
N PRO A 152 -19.90 -4.46 -2.80
CA PRO A 152 -19.09 -3.24 -2.89
C PRO A 152 -19.16 -2.37 -1.63
N ALA A 153 -20.33 -2.27 -1.00
CA ALA A 153 -20.53 -1.49 0.22
C ALA A 153 -19.73 -2.06 1.39
N VAL A 154 -19.85 -3.38 1.65
CA VAL A 154 -19.11 -4.07 2.72
C VAL A 154 -17.61 -4.00 2.47
N SER A 155 -17.21 -4.17 1.22
CA SER A 155 -15.82 -4.13 0.79
C SER A 155 -15.16 -2.77 1.04
N ILE A 156 -15.84 -1.65 0.74
CA ILE A 156 -15.34 -0.31 1.03
C ILE A 156 -15.31 -0.04 2.54
N MET A 157 -16.37 -0.41 3.26
CA MET A 157 -16.42 -0.28 4.73
C MET A 157 -15.29 -1.06 5.40
N ALA A 158 -15.02 -2.29 4.96
CA ALA A 158 -13.94 -3.12 5.48
C ALA A 158 -12.55 -2.52 5.21
N LEU A 159 -12.34 -1.85 4.07
CA LEU A 159 -11.09 -1.15 3.79
C LEU A 159 -10.87 0.01 4.75
N LEU A 160 -11.88 0.88 4.90
CA LEU A 160 -11.79 2.05 5.78
C LEU A 160 -11.66 1.64 7.25
N LEU A 161 -12.51 0.72 7.72
CA LEU A 161 -12.47 0.22 9.08
C LEU A 161 -11.20 -0.61 9.35
N GLY A 162 -10.71 -1.37 8.36
CA GLY A 162 -9.47 -2.12 8.46
C GLY A 162 -8.26 -1.20 8.61
N PHE A 163 -8.20 -0.11 7.84
CA PHE A 163 -7.16 0.91 8.01
C PHE A 163 -7.30 1.64 9.36
N MET A 164 -8.51 2.02 9.75
CA MET A 164 -8.76 2.64 11.06
C MET A 164 -8.33 1.72 12.22
N ALA A 165 -8.70 0.44 12.16
CA ALA A 165 -8.29 -0.56 13.16
C ALA A 165 -6.78 -0.72 13.20
N MET A 166 -6.10 -0.71 12.04
CA MET A 166 -4.64 -0.73 11.96
C MET A 166 -4.02 0.48 12.69
N LEU A 167 -4.55 1.70 12.51
CA LEU A 167 -4.07 2.87 13.25
C LEU A 167 -4.30 2.75 14.76
N LEU A 168 -5.50 2.34 15.17
CA LEU A 168 -5.86 2.19 16.59
C LEU A 168 -5.03 1.12 17.29
N ILE A 169 -4.86 -0.04 16.67
CA ILE A 169 -4.02 -1.13 17.20
C ILE A 169 -2.56 -0.68 17.23
N SER A 170 -2.08 -0.02 16.18
CA SER A 170 -0.71 0.50 16.11
C SER A 170 -0.41 1.57 17.17
N ALA A 171 -1.42 2.28 17.68
CA ALA A 171 -1.25 3.28 18.73
C ALA A 171 -1.15 2.64 20.14
N SER A 172 -1.53 1.37 20.28
CA SER A 172 -1.61 0.63 21.54
C SER A 172 -0.35 -0.22 21.82
N SER A 173 -0.31 -0.91 22.97
CA SER A 173 0.72 -1.92 23.29
C SER A 173 0.64 -3.18 22.42
N LEU A 174 -0.46 -3.37 21.68
CA LEU A 174 -0.69 -4.48 20.77
C LEU A 174 -0.26 -4.16 19.33
N TYR A 175 0.63 -3.17 19.13
CA TYR A 175 1.08 -2.74 17.80
C TYR A 175 1.62 -3.87 16.92
N TRP A 176 2.14 -4.93 17.54
CA TRP A 176 2.68 -6.11 16.85
C TRP A 176 1.62 -6.96 16.13
N LEU A 177 0.32 -6.75 16.40
CA LEU A 177 -0.79 -7.41 15.69
C LEU A 177 -1.13 -6.78 14.33
N THR A 178 -0.52 -5.66 13.99
CA THR A 178 -0.81 -4.91 12.76
C THR A 178 0.47 -4.35 12.15
N VAL A 179 0.36 -3.65 11.02
CA VAL A 179 1.48 -2.82 10.53
C VAL A 179 1.60 -1.61 11.45
N PRO A 180 2.74 -1.42 12.15
CA PRO A 180 2.83 -0.46 13.24
C PRO A 180 3.05 0.99 12.75
N LEU A 181 2.12 1.48 11.91
CA LEU A 181 2.16 2.79 11.24
C LEU A 181 2.36 3.95 12.21
N ILE A 182 1.61 4.01 13.30
CA ILE A 182 1.77 5.06 14.33
C ILE A 182 3.12 4.92 15.04
N THR A 183 3.64 3.70 15.17
CA THR A 183 4.97 3.50 15.77
C THR A 183 6.09 3.92 14.81
N TRP A 184 5.89 3.83 13.49
CA TRP A 184 6.81 4.40 12.50
C TRP A 184 6.93 5.91 12.69
N MET A 185 5.79 6.61 12.78
CA MET A 185 5.72 8.07 13.00
C MET A 185 6.41 8.44 14.33
N LYS A 186 6.01 7.80 15.44
CA LYS A 186 6.60 8.05 16.76
C LYS A 186 8.11 7.83 16.79
N ALA A 187 8.61 6.78 16.12
CA ALA A 187 10.05 6.52 16.05
C ALA A 187 10.79 7.56 15.19
N ALA A 188 10.17 8.05 14.12
CA ALA A 188 10.72 9.12 13.30
C ALA A 188 10.77 10.46 14.05
N ASP A 189 9.69 10.82 14.74
CA ASP A 189 9.61 12.02 15.59
C ASP A 189 10.64 12.00 16.73
N ALA A 190 10.86 10.84 17.34
CA ALA A 190 11.82 10.66 18.42
C ALA A 190 13.29 10.61 17.94
N GLY A 191 13.54 10.53 16.62
CA GLY A 191 14.88 10.32 16.07
C GLY A 191 15.40 8.89 16.17
N ASP A 192 14.57 7.95 16.63
CA ASP A 192 14.91 6.53 16.86
C ASP A 192 14.52 5.62 15.68
N LEU A 193 14.08 6.17 14.55
CA LEU A 193 13.60 5.36 13.42
C LEU A 193 14.65 4.35 12.95
N LEU A 194 15.93 4.75 12.85
CA LEU A 194 16.98 3.87 12.33
C LEU A 194 17.26 2.68 13.26
N THR A 195 17.22 2.89 14.58
CA THR A 195 17.46 1.83 15.56
C THR A 195 16.30 0.85 15.61
N ARG A 196 15.06 1.35 15.47
CA ARG A 196 13.83 0.54 15.47
C ARG A 196 13.45 -0.04 14.11
N LEU A 197 14.05 0.43 13.02
CA LEU A 197 13.70 0.04 11.66
C LEU A 197 13.65 -1.48 11.43
N PRO A 198 14.63 -2.28 11.92
CA PRO A 198 14.59 -3.72 11.70
C PRO A 198 13.37 -4.41 12.35
N GLU A 199 13.04 -4.03 13.58
CA GLU A 199 11.87 -4.52 14.31
C GLU A 199 10.57 -4.14 13.56
N LEU A 200 10.42 -2.85 13.25
CA LEU A 200 9.24 -2.32 12.61
C LEU A 200 9.04 -2.91 11.21
N ALA A 201 10.12 -3.07 10.44
CA ALA A 201 10.08 -3.71 9.13
C ALA A 201 9.70 -5.19 9.23
N ALA A 202 10.26 -5.94 10.19
CA ALA A 202 9.95 -7.34 10.39
C ALA A 202 8.47 -7.57 10.71
N ILE A 203 7.91 -6.80 11.66
CA ILE A 203 6.47 -6.86 12.01
C ILE A 203 5.61 -6.53 10.78
N SER A 204 5.97 -5.48 10.04
CA SER A 204 5.23 -5.05 8.85
C SER A 204 5.24 -6.11 7.75
N LEU A 205 6.39 -6.72 7.50
CA LEU A 205 6.53 -7.82 6.53
C LEU A 205 5.76 -9.05 7.00
N ALA A 206 5.81 -9.41 8.28
CA ALA A 206 5.04 -10.51 8.83
C ALA A 206 3.53 -10.31 8.61
N TRP A 207 3.01 -9.11 8.87
CA TRP A 207 1.60 -8.80 8.63
C TRP A 207 1.24 -8.83 7.14
N CYS A 208 2.06 -8.20 6.29
CA CYS A 208 1.82 -8.19 4.84
C CYS A 208 1.86 -9.61 4.23
N THR A 209 2.82 -10.43 4.63
CA THR A 209 2.94 -11.82 4.17
C THR A 209 1.76 -12.66 4.65
N ALA A 210 1.32 -12.51 5.91
CA ALA A 210 0.13 -13.18 6.42
C ALA A 210 -1.13 -12.76 5.66
N GLY A 211 -1.33 -11.47 5.42
CA GLY A 211 -2.48 -10.94 4.67
C GLY A 211 -2.52 -11.42 3.22
N LEU A 212 -1.39 -11.39 2.52
CA LEU A 212 -1.27 -11.91 1.16
C LEU A 212 -1.46 -13.43 1.11
N ALA A 213 -0.92 -14.18 2.08
CA ALA A 213 -1.13 -15.62 2.17
C ALA A 213 -2.61 -15.96 2.42
N ALA A 214 -3.29 -15.23 3.31
CA ALA A 214 -4.72 -15.38 3.56
C ALA A 214 -5.53 -15.10 2.28
N TYR A 215 -5.20 -14.03 1.55
CA TYR A 215 -5.82 -13.74 0.26
C TYR A 215 -5.64 -14.87 -0.76
N VAL A 216 -4.41 -15.35 -0.94
CA VAL A 216 -4.11 -16.48 -1.84
C VAL A 216 -4.88 -17.72 -1.43
N HIS A 217 -4.97 -18.01 -0.13
CA HIS A 217 -5.70 -19.15 0.39
C HIS A 217 -7.19 -19.08 0.08
N LEU A 218 -7.82 -17.93 0.34
CA LEU A 218 -9.24 -17.70 0.06
C LEU A 218 -9.54 -17.82 -1.44
N ARG A 219 -8.67 -17.26 -2.30
CA ARG A 219 -8.79 -17.30 -3.76
C ARG A 219 -8.59 -18.69 -4.38
N ARG A 220 -7.99 -19.63 -3.66
CA ARG A 220 -7.85 -21.03 -4.10
C ARG A 220 -9.06 -21.88 -3.75
N ARG A 221 -9.85 -21.47 -2.75
CA ARG A 221 -11.05 -22.21 -2.32
C ARG A 221 -12.31 -21.79 -3.09
N THR A 222 -12.37 -20.55 -3.54
CA THR A 222 -13.42 -20.01 -4.42
C THR A 222 -13.03 -20.14 -5.87
#